data_AF-A0AAE3FZZ9-F1
#
_entry.id   AF-A0AAE3FZZ9-F1
#
_cell.length_a   1.000
_cell.length_b   1.000
_cell.length_c   1.000
_cell.angle_alpha   90.00
_cell.angle_beta   90.00
_cell.angle_gamma   90.00
#
_symmetry.space_group_name_H-M   'P 1'
#
loop_
_entity.id
_entity.type
_entity.pdbx_description
1 polymer ?
#
loop_
_entity_poly.entity_id
_entity_poly.type
_entity_poly.pdbx_seq_one_letter_code
_entity_poly.pdbx_strand_id
1 'polypeptide(L)'
;MSTKLTEIEAAEKEHGSGARYIAFVGDRDAGKTTIAALVANRLAERTNVRVIGEATQLVTDHETSTDNGFGIEWTVEDCPSGTKAIETRADQLDTVFIVATPATLERAETYERFANQHDINCFLVVNQFRESARDRLRTSDGPEIAEYFYDDEEVSTAIADGRVPELPEWTVEALLIESLQPERQDLECALKALERGERSIVNVEVDEQADAESLISSFECAGYSAAYFECNCRCHDGHVLAH
;
A
#
# COMPACT_ATOMS: atom_id res chain seq x y z
N MET A 1 33.70 34.75 14.86
CA MET A 1 33.22 33.46 15.38
C MET A 1 31.83 33.24 14.83
N SER A 2 31.71 32.17 14.04
CA SER A 2 30.55 31.76 13.26
C SER A 2 29.87 30.61 13.98
N THR A 3 28.54 30.64 14.06
CA THR A 3 27.70 29.47 13.76
C THR A 3 26.25 29.94 13.58
N LYS A 4 25.82 29.96 12.31
CA LYS A 4 24.42 29.83 11.91
C LYS A 4 23.93 28.46 12.41
N LEU A 5 22.87 28.44 13.21
CA LEU A 5 22.04 27.25 13.36
C LEU A 5 21.02 27.29 12.21
N THR A 6 21.17 26.32 11.31
CA THR A 6 20.25 25.99 10.24
C THR A 6 19.74 24.61 10.60
N GLU A 7 18.58 24.54 11.25
CA GLU A 7 17.74 23.33 11.32
C GLU A 7 16.64 23.62 10.30
N ILE A 8 16.84 23.30 9.02
CA ILE A 8 16.34 22.09 8.37
C ILE A 8 14.99 21.66 8.94
N GLU A 9 13.97 22.44 8.59
CA GLU A 9 12.59 21.95 8.47
C GLU A 9 12.59 20.87 7.37
N ALA A 10 12.56 19.60 7.78
CA ALA A 10 12.07 18.53 6.92
C ALA A 10 10.55 18.74 6.82
N ALA A 11 10.14 19.54 5.84
CA ALA A 11 8.75 19.60 5.45
C ALA A 11 8.43 18.28 4.74
N GLU A 12 8.02 17.29 5.51
CA GLU A 12 7.27 16.14 5.02
C GLU A 12 6.11 16.72 4.19
N LYS A 13 6.11 16.42 2.89
CA LYS A 13 4.95 16.71 2.05
C LYS A 13 3.84 15.73 2.46
N GLU A 14 3.17 15.98 3.57
CA GLU A 14 1.83 15.44 3.76
C GLU A 14 0.95 16.08 2.66
N HIS A 15 0.65 15.30 1.62
CA HIS A 15 -0.48 15.61 0.75
C HIS A 15 -1.71 15.68 1.65
N GLY A 16 -2.21 16.90 1.83
CA GLY A 16 -3.34 17.19 2.68
C GLY A 16 -4.51 16.24 2.41
N SER A 17 -5.12 15.80 3.51
CA SER A 17 -6.33 14.96 3.57
C SER A 17 -7.25 15.16 2.37
N GLY A 18 -7.32 14.16 1.50
CA GLY A 18 -8.32 14.11 0.43
C GLY A 18 -8.07 12.98 -0.56
N ALA A 19 -6.88 12.92 -1.16
CA ALA A 19 -6.58 11.95 -2.20
C ALA A 19 -5.22 11.26 -2.00
N ARG A 20 -5.18 9.94 -2.20
CA ARG A 20 -3.96 9.11 -2.18
C ARG A 20 -3.65 8.57 -3.57
N TYR A 21 -2.39 8.66 -3.98
CA TYR A 21 -1.93 8.25 -5.30
C TYR A 21 -0.91 7.11 -5.15
N ILE A 22 -1.32 5.91 -5.56
CA ILE A 22 -0.47 4.72 -5.55
C ILE A 22 -0.22 4.20 -6.95
N ALA A 23 0.99 3.72 -7.21
CA ALA A 23 1.37 3.16 -8.50
C ALA A 23 1.94 1.75 -8.38
N PHE A 24 1.59 0.90 -9.34
CA PHE A 24 2.14 -0.43 -9.51
C PHE A 24 3.14 -0.43 -10.67
N VAL A 25 4.43 -0.56 -10.34
CA VAL A 25 5.55 -0.53 -11.30
C VAL A 25 6.26 -1.88 -11.31
N GLY A 26 7.14 -2.10 -12.28
CA GLY A 26 7.86 -3.36 -12.41
C GLY A 26 8.08 -3.78 -13.84
N ASP A 27 8.67 -4.96 -14.00
CA ASP A 27 9.04 -5.47 -15.31
C ASP A 27 7.82 -5.88 -16.14
N ARG A 28 8.10 -6.21 -17.41
CA ARG A 28 7.10 -6.83 -18.28
C ARG A 28 6.73 -8.20 -17.69
N ASP A 29 5.45 -8.54 -17.75
CA ASP A 29 4.91 -9.82 -17.30
C ASP A 29 5.07 -10.10 -15.78
N ALA A 30 5.41 -9.09 -14.98
CA ALA A 30 5.48 -9.21 -13.52
C ALA A 30 4.09 -9.32 -12.85
N GLY A 31 3.01 -9.02 -13.58
CA GLY A 31 1.63 -9.06 -13.08
C GLY A 31 1.13 -7.76 -12.44
N LYS A 32 1.74 -6.61 -12.78
CA LYS A 32 1.31 -5.27 -12.31
C LYS A 32 -0.20 -5.05 -12.44
N THR A 33 -0.74 -5.28 -13.63
CA THR A 33 -2.17 -5.13 -13.94
C THR A 33 -3.06 -5.99 -13.05
N THR A 34 -2.64 -7.23 -12.75
CA THR A 34 -3.36 -8.13 -11.84
C THR A 34 -3.40 -7.55 -10.43
N ILE A 35 -2.25 -7.15 -9.89
CA ILE A 35 -2.18 -6.59 -8.53
C ILE A 35 -2.92 -5.26 -8.44
N ALA A 36 -2.74 -4.37 -9.42
CA ALA A 36 -3.43 -3.08 -9.49
C ALA A 36 -4.96 -3.27 -9.53
N ALA A 37 -5.46 -4.23 -10.31
CA ALA A 37 -6.88 -4.54 -10.37
C ALA A 37 -7.41 -5.12 -9.05
N LEU A 38 -6.65 -6.00 -8.38
CA LEU A 38 -7.03 -6.54 -7.07
C LEU A 38 -7.14 -5.44 -6.01
N VAL A 39 -6.15 -4.56 -5.93
CA VAL A 39 -6.13 -3.44 -4.98
C VAL A 39 -7.24 -2.44 -5.30
N ALA A 40 -7.42 -2.09 -6.57
CA ALA A 40 -8.49 -1.18 -6.99
C ALA A 40 -9.87 -1.75 -6.67
N ASN A 41 -10.10 -3.05 -6.93
CA ASN A 41 -11.38 -3.69 -6.63
C ASN A 41 -11.67 -3.67 -5.13
N ARG A 42 -10.67 -3.94 -4.28
CA ARG A 42 -10.86 -3.89 -2.82
C ARG A 42 -11.10 -2.47 -2.32
N LEU A 43 -10.40 -1.48 -2.86
CA LEU A 43 -10.65 -0.08 -2.55
C LEU A 43 -12.08 0.35 -2.95
N ALA A 44 -12.55 -0.10 -4.11
CA ALA A 44 -13.89 0.22 -4.62
C ALA A 44 -15.02 -0.25 -3.68
N GLU A 45 -14.80 -1.30 -2.88
CA GLU A 45 -15.76 -1.79 -1.88
C GLU A 45 -15.91 -0.84 -0.69
N ARG A 46 -14.94 0.05 -0.45
CA ARG A 46 -14.85 0.86 0.77
C ARG A 46 -14.86 2.37 0.52
N THR A 47 -14.43 2.80 -0.65
CA THR A 47 -14.20 4.22 -0.95
C THR A 47 -14.24 4.51 -2.46
N ASN A 48 -14.10 5.79 -2.81
CA ASN A 48 -13.94 6.25 -4.17
C ASN A 48 -12.55 5.87 -4.70
N VAL A 49 -12.54 5.20 -5.85
CA VAL A 49 -11.30 4.81 -6.53
C VAL A 49 -11.36 5.16 -8.01
N ARG A 50 -10.29 5.79 -8.46
CA ARG A 50 -9.97 6.06 -9.86
C ARG A 50 -8.84 5.13 -10.29
N VAL A 51 -9.03 4.46 -11.41
CA VAL A 51 -8.06 3.52 -11.97
C VAL A 51 -7.45 4.09 -13.25
N ILE A 52 -6.13 4.02 -13.39
CA ILE A 52 -5.38 4.46 -14.57
C ILE A 52 -4.57 3.30 -15.11
N GLY A 53 -4.49 3.15 -16.43
CA GLY A 53 -3.67 2.12 -17.09
C GLY A 53 -4.46 0.90 -17.53
N GLU A 54 -3.77 -0.23 -17.74
CA GLU A 54 -4.39 -1.45 -18.29
C GLU A 54 -5.40 -2.09 -17.33
N ALA A 55 -5.25 -1.86 -16.02
CA ALA A 55 -6.19 -2.32 -14.99
C ALA A 55 -7.65 -1.82 -15.19
N THR A 56 -7.85 -0.72 -15.92
CA THR A 56 -9.20 -0.21 -16.30
C THR A 56 -10.01 -1.20 -17.15
N GLN A 57 -9.36 -2.20 -17.75
CA GLN A 57 -10.02 -3.27 -18.48
C GLN A 57 -10.70 -4.29 -17.55
N LEU A 58 -10.31 -4.32 -16.27
CA LEU A 58 -10.78 -5.27 -15.26
C LEU A 58 -11.67 -4.59 -14.21
N VAL A 59 -11.34 -3.35 -13.83
CA VAL A 59 -12.05 -2.58 -12.82
C VAL A 59 -12.45 -1.24 -13.41
N THR A 60 -13.74 -0.90 -13.33
CA THR A 60 -14.24 0.42 -13.68
C THR A 60 -14.09 1.38 -12.49
N ASP A 61 -13.85 2.66 -12.77
CA ASP A 61 -13.89 3.71 -11.75
C ASP A 61 -15.16 3.59 -10.91
N HIS A 62 -15.00 3.68 -9.59
CA HIS A 62 -16.11 3.57 -8.66
C HIS A 62 -16.25 4.85 -7.85
N GLU A 63 -17.37 5.54 -8.07
CA GLU A 63 -17.86 6.60 -7.19
C GLU A 63 -18.90 5.98 -6.24
N THR A 64 -18.50 5.61 -5.02
CA THR A 64 -19.43 5.20 -3.96
C THR A 64 -19.72 6.40 -3.04
N SER A 65 -21.00 6.66 -2.75
CA SER A 65 -21.41 7.69 -1.80
C SER A 65 -21.48 7.19 -0.35
N THR A 66 -21.04 5.97 -0.08
CA THR A 66 -21.04 5.37 1.25
C THR A 66 -19.68 5.59 1.88
N ASP A 67 -19.61 6.62 2.73
CA ASP A 67 -18.45 7.07 3.49
C ASP A 67 -18.08 6.07 4.60
N ASN A 68 -17.77 4.83 4.22
CA ASN A 68 -17.39 3.76 5.13
C ASN A 68 -15.87 3.55 5.17
N GLY A 69 -15.10 4.26 4.33
CA GLY A 69 -13.66 4.11 4.20
C GLY A 69 -12.93 5.46 4.27
N PHE A 70 -12.57 5.90 5.48
CA PHE A 70 -11.67 7.03 5.79
C PHE A 70 -11.91 8.39 5.06
N GLY A 71 -12.95 8.54 4.23
CA GLY A 71 -13.13 9.69 3.35
C GLY A 71 -11.99 9.92 2.33
N ILE A 72 -11.18 8.89 2.03
CA ILE A 72 -9.97 9.02 1.19
C ILE A 72 -10.30 8.66 -0.25
N GLU A 73 -10.13 9.60 -1.18
CA GLU A 73 -10.15 9.31 -2.61
C GLU A 73 -8.86 8.61 -3.04
N TRP A 74 -8.96 7.53 -3.80
CA TRP A 74 -7.78 6.81 -4.27
C TRP A 74 -7.58 6.96 -5.77
N THR A 75 -6.34 7.16 -6.18
CA THR A 75 -5.91 6.92 -7.55
C THR A 75 -4.97 5.72 -7.57
N VAL A 76 -5.36 4.67 -8.27
CA VAL A 76 -4.56 3.47 -8.50
C VAL A 76 -4.04 3.49 -9.93
N GLU A 77 -2.72 3.56 -10.10
CA GLU A 77 -2.11 3.58 -11.43
C GLU A 77 -1.34 2.30 -11.75
N ASP A 78 -1.81 1.58 -12.77
CA ASP A 78 -1.10 0.47 -13.42
C ASP A 78 -0.12 1.03 -14.46
N CYS A 79 1.16 1.09 -14.07
CA CYS A 79 2.17 1.76 -14.86
C CYS A 79 2.73 0.89 -16.00
N PRO A 80 3.16 1.51 -17.11
CA PRO A 80 3.99 0.83 -18.11
C PRO A 80 5.25 0.22 -17.49
N SER A 81 5.77 -0.85 -18.09
CA SER A 81 6.98 -1.50 -17.61
C SER A 81 8.23 -0.61 -17.65
N GLY A 82 9.09 -0.76 -16.64
CA GLY A 82 10.37 -0.05 -16.54
C GLY A 82 10.35 1.15 -15.60
N THR A 83 11.55 1.60 -15.20
CA THR A 83 11.72 2.61 -14.14
C THR A 83 11.29 4.02 -14.50
N LYS A 84 11.25 4.34 -15.80
CA LYS A 84 10.75 5.64 -16.31
C LYS A 84 9.32 5.95 -15.89
N ALA A 85 8.54 4.91 -15.55
CA ALA A 85 7.19 5.09 -15.03
C ALA A 85 7.17 5.91 -13.74
N ILE A 86 8.14 5.69 -12.83
CA ILE A 86 8.30 6.42 -11.57
C ILE A 86 8.67 7.88 -11.87
N GLU A 87 9.71 8.11 -12.67
CA GLU A 87 10.20 9.46 -13.00
C GLU A 87 9.10 10.36 -13.57
N THR A 88 8.24 9.80 -14.42
CA THR A 88 7.18 10.57 -15.10
C THR A 88 6.09 11.07 -14.12
N ARG A 89 6.02 10.48 -12.92
CA ARG A 89 4.93 10.65 -11.95
C ARG A 89 5.39 11.07 -10.57
N ALA A 90 6.69 11.32 -10.42
CA ALA A 90 7.33 11.51 -9.14
C ALA A 90 6.66 12.59 -8.26
N ASP A 91 6.14 13.65 -8.88
CA ASP A 91 5.51 14.76 -8.16
C ASP A 91 4.08 14.45 -7.66
N GLN A 92 3.50 13.31 -8.03
CA GLN A 92 2.12 12.94 -7.74
C GLN A 92 1.99 11.70 -6.86
N LEU A 93 3.01 10.84 -6.81
CA LEU A 93 2.93 9.55 -6.14
C LEU A 93 3.23 9.68 -4.66
N ASP A 94 2.34 9.14 -3.83
CA ASP A 94 2.60 8.95 -2.40
C ASP A 94 3.39 7.66 -2.17
N THR A 95 2.95 6.56 -2.82
CA THR A 95 3.52 5.23 -2.64
C THR A 95 3.65 4.49 -3.97
N VAL A 96 4.75 3.76 -4.13
CA VAL A 96 5.01 2.88 -5.28
C VAL A 96 5.16 1.44 -4.82
N PHE A 97 4.35 0.56 -5.39
CA PHE A 97 4.48 -0.88 -5.27
C PHE A 97 5.26 -1.44 -6.46
N ILE A 98 6.44 -1.96 -6.18
CA ILE A 98 7.29 -2.64 -7.14
C ILE A 98 6.82 -4.09 -7.23
N VAL A 99 6.16 -4.45 -8.32
CA VAL A 99 5.72 -5.81 -8.59
C VAL A 99 6.83 -6.57 -9.28
N ALA A 100 7.28 -7.66 -8.65
CA ALA A 100 8.30 -8.55 -9.18
C ALA A 100 7.85 -10.00 -9.05
N THR A 101 8.41 -10.89 -9.89
CA THR A 101 8.34 -12.33 -9.67
C THR A 101 9.63 -12.82 -9.02
N PRO A 102 9.68 -14.03 -8.46
CA PRO A 102 10.95 -14.64 -8.06
C PRO A 102 12.05 -14.57 -9.11
N ALA A 103 11.71 -14.57 -10.41
CA ALA A 103 12.69 -14.46 -11.49
C ALA A 103 13.27 -13.05 -11.66
N THR A 104 12.57 -12.01 -11.20
CA THR A 104 12.95 -10.60 -11.40
C THR A 104 13.24 -9.84 -10.10
N LEU A 105 13.29 -10.51 -8.94
CA LEU A 105 13.52 -9.89 -7.62
C LEU A 105 14.75 -8.96 -7.58
N GLU A 106 15.88 -9.38 -8.14
CA GLU A 106 17.14 -8.61 -8.16
C GLU A 106 17.01 -7.25 -8.87
N ARG A 107 15.95 -7.05 -9.66
CA ARG A 107 15.71 -5.77 -10.34
C ARG A 107 14.94 -4.78 -9.47
N ALA A 108 14.34 -5.22 -8.37
CA ALA A 108 13.55 -4.38 -7.48
C ALA A 108 14.37 -3.21 -6.90
N GLU A 109 15.64 -3.45 -6.52
CA GLU A 109 16.57 -2.40 -6.06
C GLU A 109 16.74 -1.26 -7.08
N THR A 110 16.61 -1.57 -8.37
CA THR A 110 16.73 -0.52 -9.39
C THR A 110 15.54 0.41 -9.32
N TYR A 111 14.31 -0.11 -9.16
CA TYR A 111 13.11 0.69 -8.98
C TYR A 111 13.15 1.45 -7.64
N GLU A 112 13.59 0.80 -6.56
CA GLU A 112 13.77 1.41 -5.24
C GLU A 112 14.65 2.65 -5.31
N ARG A 113 15.80 2.54 -6.00
CA ARG A 113 16.72 3.66 -6.19
C ARG A 113 16.08 4.85 -6.88
N PHE A 114 15.16 4.62 -7.83
CA PHE A 114 14.41 5.69 -8.48
C PHE A 114 13.35 6.29 -7.55
N ALA A 115 12.62 5.48 -6.78
CA ALA A 115 11.66 5.98 -5.80
C ALA A 115 12.36 6.86 -4.74
N ASN A 116 13.48 6.40 -4.20
CA ASN A 116 14.27 7.13 -3.20
C ASN A 116 14.86 8.45 -3.73
N GLN A 117 15.11 8.58 -5.04
CA GLN A 117 15.54 9.86 -5.63
C GLN A 117 14.46 10.94 -5.59
N HIS A 118 13.20 10.52 -5.46
CA HIS A 118 12.04 11.37 -5.48
C HIS A 118 11.32 11.43 -4.13
N ASP A 119 11.90 10.81 -3.08
CA ASP A 119 11.31 10.76 -1.74
C ASP A 119 9.91 10.10 -1.72
N ILE A 120 9.76 9.03 -2.50
CA ILE A 120 8.51 8.29 -2.63
C ILE A 120 8.61 7.00 -1.80
N ASN A 121 7.59 6.72 -0.98
CA ASN A 121 7.51 5.46 -0.25
C ASN A 121 7.48 4.28 -1.22
N CYS A 122 8.28 3.25 -0.99
CA CYS A 122 8.36 2.13 -1.91
C CYS A 122 8.38 0.78 -1.20
N PHE A 123 7.57 -0.14 -1.73
CA PHE A 123 7.40 -1.49 -1.20
C PHE A 123 7.44 -2.51 -2.32
N LEU A 124 7.83 -3.73 -1.98
CA LEU A 124 7.93 -4.87 -2.89
C LEU A 124 6.68 -5.75 -2.78
N VAL A 125 6.09 -6.06 -3.92
CA VAL A 125 5.04 -7.08 -4.08
C VAL A 125 5.60 -8.23 -4.89
N VAL A 126 5.61 -9.43 -4.29
CA VAL A 126 6.16 -10.62 -4.94
C VAL A 126 5.02 -11.46 -5.51
N ASN A 127 4.85 -11.38 -6.83
CA ASN A 127 3.85 -12.13 -7.57
C ASN A 127 4.39 -13.48 -8.06
N GLN A 128 3.48 -14.43 -8.33
CA GLN A 128 3.81 -15.81 -8.73
C GLN A 128 4.77 -16.48 -7.73
N PHE A 129 4.58 -16.19 -6.44
CA PHE A 129 5.41 -16.72 -5.39
C PHE A 129 5.15 -18.23 -5.23
N ARG A 130 6.23 -18.98 -5.07
CA ARG A 130 6.21 -20.39 -4.70
C ARG A 130 7.15 -20.58 -3.52
N GLU A 131 6.82 -21.48 -2.60
CA GLU A 131 7.65 -21.74 -1.41
C GLU A 131 9.10 -22.10 -1.76
N SER A 132 9.34 -22.73 -2.92
CA SER A 132 10.69 -23.01 -3.42
C SER A 132 11.54 -21.77 -3.69
N ALA A 133 10.92 -20.59 -3.84
CA ALA A 133 11.59 -19.31 -4.04
C ALA A 133 11.93 -18.57 -2.73
N ARG A 134 11.48 -19.09 -1.57
CA ARG A 134 11.63 -18.42 -0.27
C ARG A 134 13.09 -18.09 0.07
N ASP A 135 14.02 -18.98 -0.24
CA ASP A 135 15.44 -18.73 0.04
C ASP A 135 16.02 -17.62 -0.84
N ARG A 136 15.57 -17.49 -2.09
CA ARG A 136 16.01 -16.40 -2.98
C ARG A 136 15.55 -15.05 -2.47
N LEU A 137 14.33 -14.99 -1.95
CA LEU A 137 13.76 -13.79 -1.35
C LEU A 137 14.49 -13.41 -0.05
N ARG A 138 14.86 -14.37 0.79
CA ARG A 138 15.64 -14.10 2.01
C ARG A 138 17.00 -13.47 1.72
N THR A 139 17.55 -13.75 0.55
CA THR A 139 18.85 -13.25 0.11
C THR A 139 18.75 -12.07 -0.85
N SER A 140 17.54 -11.64 -1.23
CA SER A 140 17.40 -10.48 -2.09
C SER A 140 17.55 -9.22 -1.26
N ASP A 141 18.46 -8.35 -1.69
CA ASP A 141 18.46 -6.96 -1.27
C ASP A 141 17.35 -6.22 -2.05
N GLY A 142 16.68 -5.26 -1.41
CA GLY A 142 15.59 -4.51 -2.04
C GLY A 142 14.62 -3.88 -1.04
N PRO A 143 13.51 -3.30 -1.56
CA PRO A 143 12.50 -2.67 -0.74
C PRO A 143 11.89 -3.64 0.28
N GLU A 144 11.31 -3.06 1.33
CA GLU A 144 10.49 -3.82 2.27
C GLU A 144 9.34 -4.52 1.54
N ILE A 145 9.11 -5.78 1.89
CA ILE A 145 8.09 -6.59 1.24
C ILE A 145 6.75 -6.29 1.90
N ALA A 146 5.80 -5.77 1.11
CA ALA A 146 4.45 -5.56 1.59
C ALA A 146 3.60 -6.84 1.46
N GLU A 147 3.74 -7.62 0.38
CA GLU A 147 2.86 -8.78 0.16
C GLU A 147 3.41 -9.85 -0.80
N TYR A 148 2.94 -11.09 -0.62
CA TYR A 148 3.16 -12.24 -1.52
C TYR A 148 1.86 -12.68 -2.19
N PHE A 149 1.87 -12.76 -3.51
CA PHE A 149 0.80 -13.41 -4.28
C PHE A 149 1.32 -14.75 -4.79
N TYR A 150 0.73 -15.83 -4.29
CA TYR A 150 1.11 -17.18 -4.69
C TYR A 150 0.76 -17.43 -6.15
N ASP A 151 1.58 -18.26 -6.80
CA ASP A 151 1.28 -18.74 -8.14
C ASP A 151 0.04 -19.64 -8.11
N ASP A 152 -1.05 -19.13 -8.69
CA ASP A 152 -2.38 -19.74 -8.64
C ASP A 152 -3.00 -19.77 -10.05
N GLU A 153 -3.46 -20.95 -10.45
CA GLU A 153 -4.14 -21.15 -11.74
C GLU A 153 -5.50 -20.45 -11.78
N GLU A 154 -6.18 -20.29 -10.65
CA GLU A 154 -7.46 -19.57 -10.56
C GLU A 154 -7.26 -18.08 -10.84
N VAL A 155 -6.18 -17.48 -10.32
CA VAL A 155 -5.78 -16.09 -10.62
C VAL A 155 -5.53 -15.92 -12.11
N SER A 156 -4.74 -16.82 -12.70
CA SER A 156 -4.41 -16.77 -14.13
C SER A 156 -5.67 -16.95 -15.01
N THR A 157 -6.58 -17.82 -14.60
CA THR A 157 -7.85 -18.08 -15.29
C THR A 157 -8.78 -16.87 -15.23
N ALA A 158 -8.95 -16.25 -14.06
CA ALA A 158 -9.78 -15.07 -13.89
C ALA A 158 -9.30 -13.91 -14.78
N ILE A 159 -7.99 -13.66 -14.81
CA ILE A 159 -7.39 -12.61 -15.66
C ILE A 159 -7.59 -12.93 -17.14
N ALA A 160 -7.41 -14.18 -17.57
CA ALA A 160 -7.66 -14.59 -18.95
C ALA A 160 -9.13 -14.39 -19.37
N ASP A 161 -10.06 -14.52 -18.43
CA ASP A 161 -11.49 -14.27 -18.60
C ASP A 161 -11.86 -12.77 -18.49
N GLY A 162 -10.90 -11.88 -18.26
CA GLY A 162 -11.15 -10.44 -18.09
C GLY A 162 -11.87 -10.11 -16.79
N ARG A 163 -11.64 -10.89 -15.72
CA ARG A 163 -12.23 -10.69 -14.40
C ARG A 163 -11.14 -10.45 -13.36
N VAL A 164 -11.49 -9.70 -12.32
CA VAL A 164 -10.64 -9.60 -11.12
C VAL A 164 -10.65 -10.97 -10.41
N PRO A 165 -9.49 -11.54 -10.07
CA PRO A 165 -9.43 -12.77 -9.28
C PRO A 165 -10.06 -12.56 -7.90
N GLU A 166 -10.77 -13.59 -7.42
CA GLU A 166 -11.18 -13.64 -6.02
C GLU A 166 -9.99 -14.18 -5.21
N LEU A 167 -9.47 -13.36 -4.31
CA LEU A 167 -8.51 -13.78 -3.31
C LEU A 167 -9.20 -13.79 -1.94
N PRO A 168 -8.69 -14.56 -0.97
CA PRO A 168 -9.21 -14.41 0.38
C PRO A 168 -8.96 -12.97 0.85
N GLU A 169 -9.86 -12.45 1.68
CA GLU A 169 -10.01 -11.00 1.93
C GLU A 169 -8.73 -10.30 2.42
N TRP A 170 -7.85 -11.02 3.10
CA TRP A 170 -6.58 -10.54 3.68
C TRP A 170 -5.45 -10.19 2.68
N THR A 171 -5.48 -10.65 1.42
CA THR A 171 -4.27 -10.65 0.56
C THR A 171 -3.91 -9.27 -0.04
N VAL A 172 -4.73 -8.25 0.19
CA VAL A 172 -4.49 -6.89 -0.35
C VAL A 172 -4.47 -5.81 0.74
N GLU A 173 -4.93 -6.13 1.95
CA GLU A 173 -5.05 -5.18 3.05
C GLU A 173 -3.69 -4.63 3.49
N ALA A 174 -2.64 -5.47 3.46
CA ALA A 174 -1.27 -5.03 3.74
C ALA A 174 -0.83 -3.91 2.81
N LEU A 175 -1.14 -3.99 1.51
CA LEU A 175 -0.81 -2.93 0.54
C LEU A 175 -1.53 -1.62 0.88
N LEU A 176 -2.76 -1.69 1.40
CA LEU A 176 -3.50 -0.51 1.81
C LEU A 176 -2.92 0.11 3.07
N ILE A 177 -2.55 -0.71 4.06
CA ILE A 177 -1.89 -0.28 5.30
C ILE A 177 -0.60 0.48 4.97
N GLU A 178 0.29 -0.12 4.17
CA GLU A 178 1.57 0.48 3.80
C GLU A 178 1.41 1.76 2.96
N SER A 179 0.32 1.86 2.19
CA SER A 179 -0.01 3.09 1.44
C SER A 179 -0.51 4.23 2.33
N LEU A 180 -1.20 3.89 3.42
CA LEU A 180 -1.85 4.87 4.29
C LEU A 180 -0.92 5.38 5.38
N GLN A 181 -0.26 4.45 6.07
CA GLN A 181 0.60 4.76 7.18
C GLN A 181 1.52 3.56 7.48
N PRO A 182 2.74 3.53 6.90
CA PRO A 182 3.65 2.41 7.08
C PRO A 182 4.28 2.38 8.48
N GLU A 183 4.41 3.52 9.17
CA GLU A 183 4.99 3.51 10.51
C GLU A 183 3.96 3.11 11.58
N ARG A 184 4.25 1.97 12.20
CA ARG A 184 3.50 1.38 13.32
C ARG A 184 3.81 2.14 14.61
N GLN A 185 2.78 2.42 15.40
CA GLN A 185 2.86 3.09 16.69
C GLN A 185 2.08 2.32 17.74
N ASP A 186 2.47 2.47 19.02
CA ASP A 186 1.58 2.10 20.11
C ASP A 186 0.40 3.09 20.21
N LEU A 187 -0.68 2.67 20.87
CA LEU A 187 -1.91 3.45 21.01
C LEU A 187 -1.67 4.85 21.62
N GLU A 188 -0.80 4.98 22.62
CA GLU A 188 -0.57 6.25 23.30
C GLU A 188 0.16 7.24 22.39
N CYS A 189 1.15 6.76 21.64
CA CYS A 189 1.84 7.56 20.62
C CYS A 189 0.90 7.94 19.48
N ALA A 190 0.10 6.99 18.98
CA ALA A 190 -0.85 7.21 17.90
C ALA A 190 -1.88 8.29 18.22
N LEU A 191 -2.52 8.22 19.40
CA LEU A 191 -3.47 9.24 19.85
C LEU A 191 -2.82 10.62 19.97
N LYS A 192 -1.60 10.70 20.53
CA LYS A 192 -0.87 11.96 20.64
C LYS A 192 -0.52 12.55 19.28
N ALA A 193 -0.13 11.72 18.32
CA ALA A 193 0.20 12.16 16.97
C ALA A 193 -1.02 12.79 16.27
N LEU A 194 -2.19 12.15 16.41
CA LEU A 194 -3.47 12.72 15.92
C LEU A 194 -3.84 14.01 16.65
N GLU A 195 -3.80 14.03 17.99
CA GLU A 195 -4.18 15.20 18.80
C GLU A 195 -3.33 16.43 18.51
N ARG A 196 -2.05 16.24 18.19
CA ARG A 196 -1.13 17.31 17.86
C ARG A 196 -1.18 17.70 16.38
N GLY A 197 -1.90 16.96 15.56
CA GLY A 197 -1.87 17.10 14.11
C GLY A 197 -0.47 16.83 13.53
N GLU A 198 0.34 16.03 14.23
CA GLU A 198 1.64 15.56 13.71
C GLU A 198 1.43 14.54 12.59
N ARG A 199 0.27 13.86 12.59
CA ARG A 199 -0.14 12.92 11.55
C ARG A 199 -1.62 13.01 11.28
N SER A 200 -1.98 12.84 10.01
CA SER A 200 -3.37 12.73 9.55
C SER A 200 -3.95 11.32 9.66
N ILE A 201 -3.10 10.28 9.63
CA ILE A 201 -3.49 8.87 9.78
C ILE A 201 -2.44 8.17 10.64
N VAL A 202 -2.87 7.33 11.57
CA VAL A 202 -2.00 6.50 12.43
C VAL A 202 -2.28 5.01 12.24
N ASN A 203 -1.27 4.18 12.50
CA ASN A 203 -1.33 2.73 12.37
C ASN A 203 -0.89 2.06 13.67
N VAL A 204 -1.79 1.27 14.27
CA VAL A 204 -1.51 0.47 15.46
C VAL A 204 -1.57 -1.01 15.11
N GLU A 205 -0.49 -1.74 15.37
CA GLU A 205 -0.43 -3.20 15.19
C GLU A 205 -1.32 -3.91 16.22
N VAL A 206 -2.00 -4.96 15.77
CA VAL A 206 -2.90 -5.77 16.58
C VAL A 206 -2.43 -7.22 16.56
N ASP A 207 -1.94 -7.68 17.70
CA ASP A 207 -1.45 -9.06 17.88
C ASP A 207 -2.58 -10.08 17.65
N GLU A 208 -3.74 -9.89 18.31
CA GLU A 208 -4.90 -10.76 18.22
C GLU A 208 -6.15 -9.99 17.76
N GLN A 209 -6.90 -10.52 16.79
CA GLN A 209 -8.09 -9.86 16.23
C GLN A 209 -9.11 -9.46 17.31
N ALA A 210 -9.19 -10.20 18.41
CA ALA A 210 -10.07 -9.92 19.54
C ALA A 210 -9.79 -8.55 20.22
N ASP A 211 -8.57 -8.02 20.10
CA ASP A 211 -8.18 -6.74 20.69
C ASP A 211 -8.53 -5.54 19.79
N ALA A 212 -8.85 -5.78 18.51
CA ALA A 212 -9.12 -4.72 17.53
C ALA A 212 -10.33 -3.85 17.93
N GLU A 213 -11.41 -4.44 18.43
CA GLU A 213 -12.62 -3.69 18.83
C GLU A 213 -12.33 -2.71 19.97
N SER A 214 -11.46 -3.08 20.91
CA SER A 214 -11.04 -2.23 22.02
C SER A 214 -10.22 -1.04 21.54
N LEU A 215 -9.31 -1.26 20.58
CA LEU A 215 -8.50 -0.22 19.96
C LEU A 215 -9.36 0.75 19.15
N ILE A 216 -10.26 0.24 18.31
CA ILE A 216 -11.23 1.05 17.56
C ILE A 216 -12.03 1.92 18.53
N SER A 217 -12.62 1.31 19.57
CA SER A 217 -13.40 2.04 20.57
C SER A 217 -12.59 3.14 21.26
N SER A 218 -11.29 2.94 21.46
CA SER A 218 -10.41 3.93 22.07
C SER A 218 -10.22 5.17 21.18
N PHE A 219 -10.02 4.97 19.88
CA PHE A 219 -9.94 6.07 18.90
C PHE A 219 -11.29 6.79 18.75
N GLU A 220 -12.39 6.04 18.66
CA GLU A 220 -13.75 6.60 18.56
C GLU A 220 -14.12 7.43 19.79
N CYS A 221 -13.76 6.98 21.00
CA CYS A 221 -13.96 7.74 22.24
C CYS A 221 -13.15 9.05 22.26
N ALA A 222 -11.99 9.07 21.59
CA ALA A 222 -11.18 10.27 21.41
C ALA A 222 -11.66 11.18 20.26
N GLY A 223 -12.69 10.75 19.52
CA GLY A 223 -13.31 11.52 18.43
C GLY A 223 -12.75 11.22 17.04
N TYR A 224 -11.95 10.16 16.88
CA TYR A 224 -11.34 9.75 15.62
C TYR A 224 -12.10 8.57 15.01
N SER A 225 -12.12 8.49 13.69
CA SER A 225 -12.69 7.33 12.99
C SER A 225 -11.60 6.28 12.78
N ALA A 226 -11.89 5.04 13.15
CA ALA A 226 -10.94 3.94 13.08
C ALA A 226 -11.52 2.70 12.41
N ALA A 227 -10.68 1.91 11.75
CA ALA A 227 -11.06 0.64 11.15
C ALA A 227 -9.94 -0.39 11.23
N TYR A 228 -10.34 -1.66 11.27
CA TYR A 228 -9.43 -2.80 11.29
C TYR A 228 -9.09 -3.29 9.89
N PHE A 229 -7.83 -3.66 9.69
CA PHE A 229 -7.25 -4.20 8.48
C PHE A 229 -6.49 -5.48 8.83
N GLU A 230 -6.78 -6.59 8.16
CA GLU A 230 -6.08 -7.85 8.40
C GLU A 230 -4.64 -7.80 7.87
N CYS A 231 -3.71 -8.51 8.51
CA CYS A 231 -2.33 -8.63 8.04
C CYS A 231 -2.00 -10.06 7.57
N ASN A 232 -1.35 -10.18 6.42
CA ASN A 232 -0.96 -11.49 5.87
C ASN A 232 0.45 -11.96 6.30
N CYS A 233 1.17 -11.19 7.12
CA CYS A 233 2.54 -11.55 7.54
C CYS A 233 2.60 -12.82 8.42
N ARG A 234 1.45 -13.26 8.97
CA ARG A 234 1.31 -14.34 9.97
C ARG A 234 2.08 -14.10 11.28
N CYS A 235 2.50 -12.86 11.51
CA CYS A 235 3.25 -12.42 12.67
C CYS A 235 2.36 -11.76 13.72
N HIS A 236 1.28 -11.12 13.26
CA HIS A 236 0.17 -10.55 14.03
C HIS A 236 -1.10 -10.65 13.17
N ASP A 237 -2.27 -10.49 13.80
CA ASP A 237 -3.56 -10.67 13.12
C ASP A 237 -3.93 -9.47 12.23
N GLY A 238 -3.58 -8.25 12.62
CA GLY A 238 -3.90 -7.08 11.81
C GLY A 238 -3.45 -5.73 12.33
N HIS A 239 -4.10 -4.68 11.86
CA HIS A 239 -3.81 -3.29 12.14
C HIS A 239 -5.11 -2.52 12.38
N VAL A 240 -5.09 -1.55 13.29
CA VAL A 240 -6.12 -0.52 13.39
C VAL A 240 -5.53 0.78 12.85
N LEU A 241 -6.17 1.30 11.79
CA LEU A 241 -5.87 2.62 11.27
C LEU A 241 -6.89 3.63 11.82
N ALA A 242 -6.44 4.84 12.16
CA ALA A 242 -7.31 5.91 12.67
C ALA A 242 -6.97 7.30 12.10
N HIS A 243 -7.97 8.17 11.99
CA HIS A 243 -7.87 9.56 11.50
C HIS A 243 -8.91 10.49 12.15
#